data_AF-A0A8H7K3K3-F1
#
_entry.id   AF-A0A8H7K3K3-F1
#
_cell.length_a   1.000
_cell.length_b   1.000
_cell.length_c   1.000
_cell.angle_alpha   90.00
_cell.angle_beta   90.00
_cell.angle_gamma   90.00
#
_symmetry.space_group_name_H-M   'P 1'
#
loop_
_entity.id
_entity.type
_entity.pdbx_description
1 polymer ?
#
loop_
_entity_poly.entity_id
_entity_poly.type
_entity_poly.pdbx_seq_one_letter_code
_entity_poly.pdbx_strand_id
1 'polypeptide(L)'
;MMIPRMLGVLSIFNPSIRRWIAAPSHLTGSKSDISKSSQNTKSPHYCLSTWNIDASSARPVARATAIINHLLAPSSPPSDIVFLQEVTLEVRNHLLQDSRIRSGFIVTDAEDIAAFEDVPFATMTLLSKALVSSPTCDKHATIGAATRFKMPGQYQRDALCTDVFLKPFARPSSEMDIQEYYRLRLLNIHLDSSSSTISFRKRQMRYVSKILHEKTTLESGQRSIGLAAGDFNTISQDDQGLIAKNGPVDAWLEFYGLGSQGSIWRTNKQKSQLLPGRLDRIAMTGGLHPLEIQVLNPGFIAVPGPGMEKDGEKDHTSQFDSMASHHLFTAASAVLNAAKVALGPSAANTRVSIVGALSVLKYAPYRQTKDVDIFLLGGNLKRQELKRELPRVDSNLTVNMEGIYGVTYRCPVTKKITPVDLVNRRLTKFEPHSKILANLERLELPWPTRDDVILMKAFSASERYIDAKRDRDIEDVIKILEMSPGPLLFSESIDAKEKLAFVRSLLPHLVGNGIWSEEEWVMRLGFNL
;
A
#
# COMPACT_ATOMS: atom_id res chain seq x y z
N MET A 1 5.09 -22.65 -16.77
CA MET A 1 4.47 -21.38 -16.29
C MET A 1 5.56 -20.35 -16.05
N MET A 2 5.57 -19.26 -16.84
CA MET A 2 6.44 -18.10 -16.60
C MET A 2 5.83 -17.26 -15.48
N ILE A 3 6.67 -16.81 -14.53
CA ILE A 3 6.25 -15.89 -13.47
C ILE A 3 6.49 -14.48 -14.00
N PRO A 4 5.48 -13.60 -14.05
CA PRO A 4 5.67 -12.22 -14.49
C PRO A 4 6.73 -11.51 -13.64
N ARG A 5 7.66 -10.80 -14.31
CA ARG A 5 8.78 -10.11 -13.67
C ARG A 5 8.72 -8.63 -13.98
N MET A 6 8.97 -7.82 -12.97
CA MET A 6 9.28 -6.41 -13.10
C MET A 6 10.72 -6.21 -12.65
N LEU A 7 11.54 -5.62 -13.52
CA LEU A 7 12.90 -5.25 -13.16
C LEU A 7 12.84 -4.13 -12.14
N GLY A 8 13.51 -4.31 -11.01
CA GLY A 8 13.68 -3.29 -9.99
C GLY A 8 15.09 -2.72 -10.05
N VAL A 9 15.26 -1.52 -9.51
CA VAL A 9 16.56 -0.87 -9.36
C VAL A 9 16.91 -0.81 -7.88
N LEU A 10 18.11 -1.27 -7.55
CA LEU A 10 18.73 -0.97 -6.26
C LEU A 10 19.38 0.40 -6.38
N SER A 11 19.22 1.23 -5.37
CA SER A 11 19.73 2.60 -5.40
C SER A 11 20.65 2.86 -4.21
N ILE A 12 21.65 3.70 -4.45
CA ILE A 12 22.56 4.24 -3.46
C ILE A 12 22.40 5.76 -3.39
N PHE A 13 22.43 6.33 -2.19
CA PHE A 13 22.39 7.78 -2.04
C PHE A 13 23.76 8.39 -2.38
N ASN A 14 23.77 9.31 -3.34
CA ASN A 14 24.94 10.10 -3.70
C ASN A 14 24.90 11.44 -2.95
N PRO A 15 25.80 11.67 -1.96
CA PRO A 15 25.79 12.88 -1.15
C PRO A 15 26.16 14.14 -1.94
N SER A 16 26.98 14.02 -2.99
CA SER A 16 27.44 15.16 -3.79
C SER A 16 26.30 15.83 -4.57
N ILE A 17 25.38 15.02 -5.10
CA ILE A 17 24.20 15.53 -5.83
C ILE A 17 22.90 15.45 -5.00
N ARG A 18 23.00 14.97 -3.76
CA ARG A 18 21.89 14.81 -2.80
C ARG A 18 20.70 14.03 -3.38
N ARG A 19 20.97 12.97 -4.13
CA ARG A 19 19.94 12.14 -4.79
C ARG A 19 20.27 10.65 -4.66
N TRP A 20 19.22 9.84 -4.63
CA TRP A 20 19.33 8.42 -4.88
C TRP A 20 19.65 8.20 -6.37
N ILE A 21 20.58 7.30 -6.65
CA ILE A 21 20.97 6.90 -8.00
C ILE A 21 21.07 5.39 -8.07
N ALA A 22 20.93 4.82 -9.26
CA ALA A 22 21.09 3.39 -9.47
C ALA A 22 22.44 2.90 -8.91
N ALA A 23 22.40 1.86 -8.09
CA ALA A 23 23.57 1.20 -7.56
C ALA A 23 24.35 0.57 -8.73
N PRO A 24 25.67 0.79 -8.83
CA PRO A 24 26.47 0.19 -9.88
C PRO A 24 26.34 -1.34 -9.86
N SER A 25 26.02 -1.93 -11.01
CA SER A 25 25.94 -3.40 -11.22
C SER A 25 27.24 -4.13 -10.87
N HIS A 26 28.34 -3.37 -10.78
CA HIS A 26 29.69 -3.82 -10.51
C HIS A 26 30.31 -2.90 -9.46
N LEU A 27 29.88 -2.99 -8.20
CA LEU A 27 30.74 -2.58 -7.09
C LEU A 27 31.91 -3.57 -7.01
N THR A 28 32.80 -3.49 -8.00
CA THR A 28 34.10 -4.13 -7.96
C THR A 28 34.89 -3.38 -6.91
N GLY A 29 35.20 -4.05 -5.80
CA GLY A 29 36.26 -3.56 -4.92
C GLY A 29 37.46 -3.25 -5.81
N SER A 30 37.99 -2.03 -5.71
CA SER A 30 39.23 -1.66 -6.39
C SER A 30 40.25 -2.76 -6.13
N LYS A 31 41.09 -3.10 -7.13
CA LYS A 31 42.24 -3.98 -6.93
C LYS A 31 43.09 -3.43 -5.77
N SER A 32 42.82 -3.89 -4.56
CA SER A 32 43.63 -3.62 -3.37
C SER A 32 44.67 -4.72 -3.30
N ASP A 33 45.93 -4.31 -3.24
CA ASP A 33 47.07 -5.20 -3.07
C ASP A 33 46.80 -6.21 -1.94
N ILE A 34 47.00 -7.48 -2.26
CA ILE A 34 46.78 -8.62 -1.36
C ILE A 34 47.87 -8.58 -0.29
N SER A 35 47.65 -7.82 0.77
CA SER A 35 48.39 -8.02 2.01
C SER A 35 47.89 -9.31 2.65
N LYS A 36 48.79 -10.30 2.79
CA LYS A 36 48.55 -11.59 3.44
C LYS A 36 48.20 -11.37 4.92
N SER A 37 46.94 -11.12 5.25
CA SER A 37 46.46 -11.18 6.63
C SER A 37 46.01 -12.60 6.96
N SER A 38 46.61 -13.13 8.03
CA SER A 38 46.37 -14.40 8.70
C SER A 38 44.91 -14.90 8.64
N GLN A 39 44.74 -16.11 8.11
CA GLN A 39 43.50 -16.86 7.99
C GLN A 39 42.83 -17.10 9.35
N ASN A 40 41.56 -16.67 9.48
CA ASN A 40 40.64 -17.26 10.45
C ASN A 40 39.50 -17.90 9.64
N THR A 41 39.41 -19.23 9.68
CA THR A 41 38.59 -20.09 8.82
C THR A 41 37.11 -20.13 9.21
N LYS A 42 36.53 -19.01 9.66
CA LYS A 42 35.12 -18.97 10.07
C LYS A 42 34.22 -18.66 8.88
N SER A 43 33.17 -19.45 8.72
CA SER A 43 32.08 -19.18 7.77
C SER A 43 31.51 -17.77 7.98
N PRO A 44 31.05 -17.07 6.93
CA PRO A 44 30.56 -15.70 7.06
C PRO A 44 29.20 -15.73 7.74
N HIS A 45 29.04 -14.89 8.75
CA HIS A 45 27.75 -14.72 9.43
C HIS A 45 27.03 -13.50 8.84
N TYR A 46 25.74 -13.64 8.57
CA TYR A 46 24.90 -12.53 8.10
C TYR A 46 23.72 -12.33 9.05
N CYS A 47 23.41 -11.08 9.37
CA CYS A 47 22.26 -10.71 10.19
C CYS A 47 21.10 -10.24 9.31
N LEU A 48 19.95 -10.91 9.43
CA LEU A 48 18.70 -10.53 8.79
C LEU A 48 17.71 -10.01 9.83
N SER A 49 17.15 -8.83 9.58
CA SER A 49 15.99 -8.32 10.30
C SER A 49 14.81 -8.26 9.35
N THR A 50 13.64 -8.77 9.77
CA THR A 50 12.41 -8.71 8.98
C THR A 50 11.26 -8.17 9.81
N TRP A 51 10.43 -7.29 9.25
CA TRP A 51 9.33 -6.66 9.97
C TRP A 51 8.19 -6.22 9.05
N ASN A 52 6.97 -6.69 9.33
CA ASN A 52 5.74 -6.04 8.86
C ASN A 52 5.47 -4.79 9.71
N ILE A 53 5.67 -3.60 9.14
CA ILE A 53 5.57 -2.33 9.89
C ILE A 53 4.14 -1.80 10.04
N ASP A 54 3.17 -2.62 9.64
CA ASP A 54 1.72 -2.40 9.72
C ASP A 54 1.31 -1.07 9.09
N ALA A 55 1.00 -1.06 7.80
CA ALA A 55 0.61 0.15 7.08
C ALA A 55 -0.68 0.77 7.64
N SER A 56 -1.55 -0.06 8.21
CA SER A 56 -2.92 0.28 8.55
C SER A 56 -3.06 1.00 9.90
N SER A 57 -2.11 0.79 10.81
CA SER A 57 -2.14 1.41 12.13
C SER A 57 -1.83 2.92 12.13
N ALA A 58 -2.29 3.62 13.17
CA ALA A 58 -2.13 5.07 13.33
C ALA A 58 -0.67 5.53 13.55
N ARG A 59 -0.23 6.56 12.82
CA ARG A 59 1.16 7.10 12.82
C ARG A 59 2.20 6.17 12.16
N PRO A 60 2.02 5.78 10.88
CA PRO A 60 2.92 4.85 10.19
C PRO A 60 4.37 5.35 10.13
N VAL A 61 4.59 6.64 9.90
CA VAL A 61 5.94 7.25 9.88
C VAL A 61 6.63 7.15 11.25
N ALA A 62 5.94 7.53 12.33
CA ALA A 62 6.49 7.47 13.68
C ALA A 62 6.85 6.03 14.09
N ARG A 63 6.01 5.04 13.75
CA ARG A 63 6.30 3.62 14.00
C ARG A 63 7.53 3.15 13.23
N ALA A 64 7.56 3.41 11.92
CA ALA A 64 8.70 3.04 11.08
C ALA A 64 9.99 3.66 11.60
N THR A 65 9.94 4.93 12.05
CA THR A 65 11.06 5.63 12.66
C THR A 65 11.53 4.95 13.94
N ALA A 66 10.61 4.55 14.83
CA ALA A 66 10.95 3.82 16.05
C ALA A 66 11.60 2.46 15.75
N ILE A 67 11.08 1.73 14.76
CA ILE A 67 11.66 0.45 14.30
C ILE A 67 13.08 0.67 13.77
N ILE A 68 13.28 1.64 12.87
CA ILE A 68 14.62 1.93 12.33
C ILE A 68 15.57 2.43 13.41
N ASN A 69 15.10 3.25 14.35
CA ASN A 69 15.91 3.65 15.50
C ASN A 69 16.38 2.47 16.32
N HIS A 70 15.51 1.48 16.53
CA HIS A 70 15.86 0.27 17.25
C HIS A 70 16.86 -0.59 16.47
N LEU A 71 16.63 -0.81 15.17
CA LEU A 71 17.52 -1.64 14.33
C LEU A 71 18.90 -1.01 14.13
N LEU A 72 18.97 0.32 14.05
CA LEU A 72 20.21 1.05 13.80
C LEU A 72 20.83 1.66 15.06
N ALA A 73 20.35 1.29 16.26
CA ALA A 73 20.93 1.74 17.50
C ALA A 73 22.35 1.16 17.68
N PRO A 74 23.31 1.90 18.26
CA PRO A 74 24.66 1.39 18.51
C PRO A 74 24.71 0.14 19.40
N SER A 75 23.70 -0.04 20.25
CA SER A 75 23.56 -1.20 21.13
C SER A 75 22.94 -2.43 20.45
N SER A 76 22.38 -2.27 19.25
CA SER A 76 21.73 -3.36 18.51
C SER A 76 22.74 -4.09 17.63
N PRO A 77 22.60 -5.42 17.44
CA PRO A 77 23.38 -6.13 16.44
C PRO A 77 23.20 -5.48 15.07
N PRO A 78 24.28 -5.24 14.31
CA PRO A 78 24.17 -4.59 13.01
C PRO A 78 23.42 -5.49 12.02
N SER A 79 22.29 -5.01 11.49
CA SER A 79 21.56 -5.71 10.44
C SER A 79 22.29 -5.58 9.10
N ASP A 80 22.73 -6.71 8.53
CA ASP A 80 23.29 -6.75 7.19
C ASP A 80 22.18 -6.60 6.13
N ILE A 81 21.01 -7.19 6.41
CA ILE A 81 19.84 -7.23 5.53
C ILE A 81 18.62 -6.82 6.36
N VAL A 82 17.81 -5.90 5.84
CA VAL A 82 16.52 -5.52 6.43
C VAL A 82 15.42 -5.69 5.41
N PHE A 83 14.41 -6.49 5.76
CA PHE A 83 13.17 -6.65 5.00
C PHE A 83 12.03 -5.95 5.72
N LEU A 84 11.39 -5.02 5.03
CA LEU A 84 10.18 -4.36 5.51
C LEU A 84 8.99 -4.78 4.64
N GLN A 85 7.88 -5.12 5.28
CA GLN A 85 6.58 -5.33 4.64
C GLN A 85 5.61 -4.24 5.10
N GLU A 86 4.57 -3.98 4.31
CA GLU A 86 3.61 -2.91 4.56
C GLU A 86 4.24 -1.51 4.63
N VAL A 87 5.25 -1.29 3.79
CA VAL A 87 5.83 0.02 3.61
C VAL A 87 4.90 0.86 2.76
N THR A 88 4.45 1.96 3.33
CA THR A 88 3.61 2.93 2.66
C THR A 88 4.50 3.94 1.89
N LEU A 89 4.05 4.57 0.81
CA LEU A 89 4.77 5.63 0.08
C LEU A 89 5.33 6.77 0.97
N GLU A 90 4.54 7.34 1.89
CA GLU A 90 4.96 8.29 2.93
C GLU A 90 6.07 7.73 3.82
N VAL A 91 5.92 6.51 4.36
CA VAL A 91 6.97 5.87 5.17
C VAL A 91 8.23 5.70 4.34
N ARG A 92 8.12 5.17 3.12
CA ARG A 92 9.25 5.05 2.18
C ARG A 92 9.93 6.40 1.97
N ASN A 93 9.19 7.46 1.71
CA ASN A 93 9.75 8.81 1.55
C ASN A 93 10.50 9.25 2.81
N HIS A 94 9.93 9.03 4.00
CA HIS A 94 10.57 9.35 5.26
C HIS A 94 11.86 8.56 5.49
N LEU A 95 11.83 7.24 5.29
CA LEU A 95 12.99 6.36 5.40
C LEU A 95 14.13 6.79 4.46
N LEU A 96 13.80 7.20 3.24
CA LEU A 96 14.78 7.69 2.26
C LEU A 96 15.36 9.07 2.61
N GLN A 97 14.80 9.77 3.60
CA GLN A 97 15.37 11.00 4.18
C GLN A 97 16.30 10.74 5.37
N ASP A 98 16.21 9.58 6.02
CA ASP A 98 17.04 9.23 7.18
C ASP A 98 18.54 9.20 6.81
N SER A 99 19.35 9.96 7.54
CA SER A 99 20.77 10.12 7.26
C SER A 99 21.57 8.83 7.42
N ARG A 100 21.16 7.94 8.34
CA ARG A 100 21.79 6.64 8.60
C ARG A 100 21.45 5.65 7.49
N ILE A 101 20.22 5.69 6.98
CA ILE A 101 19.83 4.89 5.81
C ILE A 101 20.62 5.34 4.58
N ARG A 102 20.68 6.66 4.32
CA ARG A 102 21.43 7.23 3.19
C ARG A 102 22.92 6.88 3.24
N SER A 103 23.54 6.98 4.41
CA SER A 103 24.97 6.72 4.56
C SER A 103 25.26 5.21 4.57
N GLY A 104 24.43 4.40 5.22
CA GLY A 104 24.71 3.01 5.54
C GLY A 104 24.10 1.96 4.61
N PHE A 105 23.08 2.29 3.80
CA PHE A 105 22.32 1.27 3.07
C PHE A 105 22.20 1.52 1.55
N ILE A 106 22.12 0.42 0.82
CA ILE A 106 21.61 0.31 -0.55
C ILE A 106 20.15 -0.12 -0.42
N VAL A 107 19.23 0.49 -1.17
CA VAL A 107 17.79 0.28 -0.95
C VAL A 107 17.06 -0.01 -2.26
N THR A 108 15.98 -0.78 -2.21
CA THR A 108 15.06 -0.93 -3.34
C THR A 108 14.10 0.25 -3.43
N ASP A 109 13.58 0.51 -4.63
CA ASP A 109 12.47 1.44 -4.87
C ASP A 109 12.74 2.88 -4.40
N ALA A 110 13.99 3.35 -4.49
CA ALA A 110 14.36 4.74 -4.11
C ALA A 110 14.10 5.76 -5.23
N GLU A 111 14.26 5.34 -6.48
CA GLU A 111 14.02 6.16 -7.66
C GLU A 111 12.70 5.84 -8.36
N ASP A 112 12.22 4.61 -8.20
CA ASP A 112 10.99 4.10 -8.79
C ASP A 112 9.90 3.92 -7.72
N ILE A 113 8.66 4.26 -8.06
CA ILE A 113 7.47 4.10 -7.22
C ILE A 113 6.48 3.09 -7.81
N ALA A 114 6.80 2.41 -8.91
CA ALA A 114 5.94 1.41 -9.56
C ALA A 114 5.48 0.29 -8.59
N ALA A 115 6.28 -0.03 -7.57
CA ALA A 115 5.91 -0.97 -6.53
C ALA A 115 4.69 -0.53 -5.69
N PHE A 116 4.43 0.78 -5.64
CA PHE A 116 3.35 1.41 -4.90
C PHE A 116 2.18 1.82 -5.79
N GLU A 117 2.26 1.57 -7.11
CA GLU A 117 1.15 1.81 -8.02
C GLU A 117 0.02 0.80 -7.74
N ASP A 118 -1.20 1.31 -7.61
CA ASP A 118 -2.44 0.53 -7.41
C ASP A 118 -2.47 -0.38 -6.15
N VAL A 119 -1.55 -0.19 -5.20
CA VAL A 119 -1.53 -0.87 -3.90
C VAL A 119 -1.28 0.13 -2.76
N PRO A 120 -1.91 -0.05 -1.57
CA PRO A 120 -1.74 0.90 -0.45
C PRO A 120 -0.34 0.85 0.18
N PHE A 121 0.39 -0.25 -0.02
CA PHE A 121 1.72 -0.47 0.52
C PHE A 121 2.48 -1.53 -0.29
N ALA A 122 3.80 -1.55 -0.14
CA ALA A 122 4.71 -2.47 -0.80
C ALA A 122 5.74 -3.05 0.19
N THR A 123 6.57 -3.97 -0.29
CA THR A 123 7.78 -4.44 0.40
C THR A 123 8.96 -3.53 0.08
N MET A 124 9.92 -3.38 0.99
CA MET A 124 11.17 -2.65 0.75
C MET A 124 12.34 -3.42 1.37
N THR A 125 13.46 -3.49 0.64
CA THR A 125 14.68 -4.17 1.12
C THR A 125 15.80 -3.15 1.28
N LEU A 126 16.49 -3.19 2.41
CA LEU A 126 17.70 -2.42 2.68
C LEU A 126 18.87 -3.39 2.87
N LEU A 127 19.97 -3.16 2.15
CA LEU A 127 21.20 -3.92 2.24
C LEU A 127 22.31 -3.03 2.78
N SER A 128 22.98 -3.46 3.84
CA SER A 128 24.07 -2.70 4.41
C SER A 128 25.20 -2.53 3.40
N LYS A 129 25.69 -1.30 3.23
CA LYS A 129 26.88 -1.00 2.41
C LYS A 129 28.13 -1.67 2.97
N ALA A 130 28.13 -2.09 4.25
CA ALA A 130 29.22 -2.85 4.83
C ALA A 130 29.42 -4.21 4.13
N LEU A 131 28.38 -4.77 3.51
CA LEU A 131 28.46 -6.00 2.71
C LEU A 131 29.33 -5.85 1.46
N VAL A 132 29.49 -4.62 0.94
CA VAL A 132 30.20 -4.34 -0.31
C VAL A 132 31.47 -3.51 -0.12
N SER A 133 31.51 -2.65 0.91
CA SER A 133 32.48 -1.55 1.00
C SER A 133 33.68 -1.81 1.91
N SER A 134 33.74 -2.94 2.63
CA SER A 134 34.79 -3.13 3.64
C SER A 134 36.02 -3.84 3.08
N PRO A 135 37.21 -3.20 3.03
CA PRO A 135 38.47 -3.86 2.71
C PRO A 135 39.01 -4.72 3.86
N THR A 136 38.45 -4.54 5.06
CA THR A 136 38.92 -5.17 6.31
C THR A 136 37.94 -6.20 6.88
N CYS A 137 36.77 -6.38 6.23
CA CYS A 137 35.79 -7.38 6.63
C CYS A 137 35.86 -8.54 5.65
N ASP A 138 35.84 -9.76 6.17
CA ASP A 138 35.86 -11.00 5.39
C ASP A 138 34.64 -11.15 4.44
N LYS A 139 33.68 -10.20 4.48
CA LYS A 139 32.46 -10.15 3.68
C LYS A 139 32.66 -9.27 2.45
N HIS A 140 33.29 -9.80 1.40
CA HIS A 140 33.28 -9.16 0.09
C HIS A 140 32.12 -9.69 -0.76
N ALA A 141 31.02 -8.94 -0.81
CA ALA A 141 29.88 -9.25 -1.68
C ALA A 141 29.78 -8.30 -2.88
N THR A 142 29.23 -8.80 -3.98
CA THR A 142 28.74 -7.99 -5.11
C THR A 142 27.22 -8.06 -5.14
N ILE A 143 26.55 -6.94 -5.35
CA ILE A 143 25.09 -6.90 -5.39
C ILE A 143 24.61 -7.11 -6.82
N GLY A 144 23.65 -8.02 -7.00
CA GLY A 144 22.98 -8.26 -8.26
C GLY A 144 21.76 -7.38 -8.47
N ALA A 145 20.96 -7.67 -9.49
CA ALA A 145 19.74 -6.93 -9.76
C ALA A 145 18.67 -7.17 -8.68
N ALA A 146 17.77 -6.19 -8.53
CA ALA A 146 16.49 -6.40 -7.86
C ALA A 146 15.41 -6.81 -8.88
N THR A 147 14.52 -7.71 -8.49
CA THR A 147 13.41 -8.14 -9.36
C THR A 147 12.18 -8.38 -8.52
N ARG A 148 11.03 -7.83 -8.93
CA ARG A 148 9.73 -8.12 -8.33
C ARG A 148 9.02 -9.19 -9.14
N PHE A 149 8.61 -10.26 -8.45
CA PHE A 149 7.82 -11.33 -9.03
C PHE A 149 6.37 -11.16 -8.60
N LYS A 150 5.49 -10.80 -9.55
CA LYS A 150 4.06 -10.70 -9.25
C LYS A 150 3.51 -12.08 -8.93
N MET A 151 2.82 -12.20 -7.81
CA MET A 151 2.27 -13.47 -7.34
C MET A 151 0.76 -13.49 -7.52
N PRO A 152 0.15 -14.67 -7.78
CA PRO A 152 -1.30 -14.80 -7.80
C PRO A 152 -1.86 -14.52 -6.39
N GLY A 153 -2.88 -13.68 -6.28
CA GLY A 153 -3.45 -13.29 -4.99
C GLY A 153 -4.61 -12.32 -5.13
N GLN A 154 -5.37 -12.16 -4.05
CA GLN A 154 -6.41 -11.15 -3.91
C GLN A 154 -5.82 -9.75 -3.70
N TYR A 155 -4.67 -9.67 -3.01
CA TYR A 155 -4.09 -8.40 -2.56
C TYR A 155 -2.90 -7.94 -3.41
N GLN A 156 -2.80 -8.42 -4.65
CA GLN A 156 -1.75 -8.04 -5.60
C GLN A 156 -0.32 -8.15 -5.04
N ARG A 157 -0.08 -9.18 -4.21
CA ARG A 157 1.21 -9.42 -3.55
C ARG A 157 2.34 -9.70 -4.55
N ASP A 158 3.55 -9.36 -4.16
CA ASP A 158 4.76 -9.71 -4.90
C ASP A 158 5.82 -10.34 -3.98
N ALA A 159 6.82 -10.95 -4.61
CA ALA A 159 8.07 -11.32 -3.96
C ALA A 159 9.19 -10.41 -4.50
N LEU A 160 9.76 -9.60 -3.62
CA LEU A 160 10.88 -8.71 -3.93
C LEU A 160 12.19 -9.48 -3.77
N CYS A 161 12.83 -9.77 -4.89
CA CYS A 161 14.07 -10.51 -4.97
C CYS A 161 15.27 -9.58 -5.10
N THR A 162 16.35 -9.91 -4.41
CA THR A 162 17.66 -9.31 -4.63
C THR A 162 18.74 -10.38 -4.52
N ASP A 163 19.71 -10.33 -5.41
CA ASP A 163 20.85 -11.26 -5.38
C ASP A 163 22.06 -10.62 -4.73
N VAL A 164 22.78 -11.41 -3.94
CA VAL A 164 24.06 -11.04 -3.35
C VAL A 164 25.06 -12.13 -3.71
N PHE A 165 26.15 -11.78 -4.38
CA PHE A 165 27.20 -12.69 -4.81
C PHE A 165 28.36 -12.62 -3.82
N LEU A 166 28.56 -13.68 -3.07
CA LEU A 166 29.58 -13.82 -2.03
C LEU A 166 30.83 -14.46 -2.65
N LYS A 167 32.02 -13.90 -2.36
CA LYS A 167 33.28 -14.52 -2.75
C LYS A 167 33.52 -15.82 -1.97
N PRO A 168 34.12 -16.84 -2.58
CA PRO A 168 34.52 -18.05 -1.86
C PRO A 168 35.63 -17.72 -0.86
N PHE A 169 35.64 -18.43 0.26
CA PHE A 169 36.78 -18.46 1.16
C PHE A 169 37.95 -19.10 0.43
N ALA A 170 39.11 -18.45 0.46
CA ALA A 170 40.32 -18.98 -0.14
C ALA A 170 40.61 -20.38 0.44
N ARG A 171 40.36 -21.43 -0.36
CA ARG A 171 40.89 -22.76 -0.07
C ARG A 171 42.38 -22.76 -0.40
N PRO A 172 43.25 -23.20 0.51
CA PRO A 172 44.66 -23.36 0.19
C PRO A 172 44.84 -24.69 -0.55
N SER A 173 44.79 -24.71 -1.89
CA SER A 173 45.56 -25.66 -2.71
C SER A 173 45.27 -25.52 -4.21
N SER A 174 46.37 -25.29 -4.93
CA SER A 174 46.75 -25.71 -6.29
C SER A 174 45.69 -26.21 -7.28
N GLU A 175 45.79 -25.63 -8.49
CA GLU A 175 45.26 -26.04 -9.79
C GLU A 175 43.89 -25.46 -10.23
N MET A 176 44.01 -24.55 -11.22
CA MET A 176 43.00 -23.88 -12.04
C MET A 176 41.92 -23.02 -11.32
N ASP A 177 42.16 -21.70 -11.38
CA ASP A 177 41.31 -20.57 -10.94
C ASP A 177 39.92 -20.55 -11.61
N ILE A 178 38.99 -21.39 -11.16
CA ILE A 178 37.56 -21.09 -11.29
C ILE A 178 37.13 -20.42 -9.98
N GLN A 179 36.96 -19.11 -10.00
CA GLN A 179 36.52 -18.36 -8.82
C GLN A 179 35.06 -18.71 -8.49
N GLU A 180 34.85 -19.68 -7.60
CA GLU A 180 33.52 -20.17 -7.20
C GLU A 180 32.74 -19.14 -6.37
N TYR A 181 31.88 -18.33 -6.97
CA TYR A 181 30.99 -17.46 -6.20
C TYR A 181 29.80 -18.23 -5.60
N TYR A 182 29.39 -17.84 -4.39
CA TYR A 182 28.08 -18.24 -3.84
C TYR A 182 27.07 -17.15 -4.15
N ARG A 183 26.00 -17.50 -4.85
CA ARG A 183 24.86 -16.60 -4.97
C ARG A 183 23.93 -16.83 -3.79
N LEU A 184 23.73 -15.79 -2.99
CA LEU A 184 22.69 -15.70 -1.97
C LEU A 184 21.49 -14.94 -2.56
N ARG A 185 20.40 -15.66 -2.82
CA ARG A 185 19.14 -15.08 -3.27
C ARG A 185 18.28 -14.71 -2.07
N LEU A 186 17.88 -13.44 -1.99
CA LEU A 186 17.12 -12.85 -0.90
C LEU A 186 15.71 -12.52 -1.40
N LEU A 187 14.67 -13.07 -0.77
CA LEU A 187 13.26 -12.77 -1.08
C LEU A 187 12.56 -12.12 0.10
N ASN A 188 12.19 -10.85 -0.03
CA ASN A 188 11.27 -10.17 0.88
C ASN A 188 9.82 -10.41 0.40
N ILE A 189 9.00 -11.05 1.23
CA ILE A 189 7.64 -11.43 0.86
C ILE A 189 6.60 -10.93 1.84
N HIS A 190 5.38 -10.70 1.34
CA HIS A 190 4.18 -10.54 2.14
C HIS A 190 3.07 -11.34 1.47
N LEU A 191 2.67 -12.47 2.05
CA LEU A 191 1.66 -13.36 1.49
C LEU A 191 0.23 -12.85 1.74
N ASP A 192 -0.77 -13.41 1.05
CA ASP A 192 -2.18 -12.97 1.16
C ASP A 192 -2.73 -13.12 2.60
N SER A 193 -3.37 -12.06 3.11
CA SER A 193 -3.60 -11.86 4.56
C SER A 193 -4.96 -12.29 5.10
N SER A 194 -5.87 -12.83 4.28
CA SER A 194 -7.19 -13.27 4.76
C SER A 194 -7.19 -14.76 5.14
N SER A 195 -8.01 -15.17 6.11
CA SER A 195 -8.23 -16.60 6.38
C SER A 195 -8.78 -17.33 5.14
N SER A 196 -9.62 -16.66 4.33
CA SER A 196 -10.20 -17.20 3.11
C SER A 196 -9.21 -17.38 1.94
N THR A 197 -8.01 -16.80 2.03
CA THR A 197 -7.01 -16.78 0.92
C THR A 197 -5.96 -17.89 1.03
N ILE A 198 -6.21 -18.95 1.80
CA ILE A 198 -5.30 -20.11 1.93
C ILE A 198 -4.92 -20.73 0.57
N SER A 199 -5.84 -20.77 -0.39
CA SER A 199 -5.59 -21.30 -1.73
C SER A 199 -4.58 -20.43 -2.52
N PHE A 200 -4.58 -19.11 -2.28
CA PHE A 200 -3.58 -18.19 -2.82
C PHE A 200 -2.25 -18.40 -2.12
N ARG A 201 -2.18 -18.40 -0.78
CA ARG A 201 -0.93 -18.65 -0.05
C ARG A 201 -0.25 -19.96 -0.43
N LYS A 202 -1.01 -21.05 -0.62
CA LYS A 202 -0.50 -22.33 -1.14
C LYS A 202 0.18 -22.16 -2.51
N ARG A 203 -0.40 -21.37 -3.42
CA ARG A 203 0.18 -21.09 -4.75
C ARG A 203 1.37 -20.14 -4.67
N GLN A 204 1.28 -19.10 -3.86
CA GLN A 204 2.36 -18.14 -3.62
C GLN A 204 3.60 -18.85 -3.07
N MET A 205 3.44 -19.76 -2.12
CA MET A 205 4.57 -20.54 -1.58
C MET A 205 5.23 -21.47 -2.61
N ARG A 206 4.48 -22.01 -3.57
CA ARG A 206 5.08 -22.72 -4.73
C ARG A 206 5.92 -21.79 -5.59
N TYR A 207 5.47 -20.55 -5.78
CA TYR A 207 6.22 -19.52 -6.52
C TYR A 207 7.49 -19.15 -5.76
N VAL A 208 7.40 -18.89 -4.45
CA VAL A 208 8.57 -18.59 -3.60
C VAL A 208 9.61 -19.71 -3.70
N SER A 209 9.20 -20.97 -3.51
CA SER A 209 10.11 -22.11 -3.64
C SER A 209 10.73 -22.19 -5.04
N LYS A 210 9.94 -22.04 -6.10
CA LYS A 210 10.44 -22.04 -7.47
C LYS A 210 11.48 -20.93 -7.70
N ILE A 211 11.25 -19.73 -7.16
CA ILE A 211 12.18 -18.61 -7.26
C ILE A 211 13.45 -18.91 -6.47
N LEU A 212 13.36 -19.47 -5.25
CA LEU A 212 14.54 -19.84 -4.46
C LEU A 212 15.41 -20.91 -5.15
N HIS A 213 14.78 -21.87 -5.83
CA HIS A 213 15.47 -22.97 -6.51
C HIS A 213 15.81 -22.69 -7.99
N GLU A 214 15.47 -21.51 -8.51
CA GLU A 214 15.74 -21.18 -9.89
C GLU A 214 17.24 -21.09 -10.13
N LYS A 215 17.78 -22.10 -10.82
CA LYS A 215 19.14 -22.08 -11.35
C LYS A 215 19.22 -21.00 -12.41
N THR A 216 19.96 -19.92 -12.16
CA THR A 216 20.44 -19.11 -13.28
C THR A 216 21.51 -19.92 -13.97
N THR A 217 21.41 -20.05 -15.29
CA THR A 217 22.48 -20.43 -16.20
C THR A 217 23.61 -19.41 -16.08
N LEU A 218 24.38 -19.52 -15.01
CA LEU A 218 25.70 -18.97 -14.87
C LEU A 218 26.61 -20.18 -14.78
N GLU A 219 27.77 -20.06 -15.40
CA GLU A 219 28.69 -21.12 -15.80
C GLU A 219 29.01 -22.15 -14.69
N SER A 220 29.53 -23.31 -15.11
CA SER A 220 29.96 -24.40 -14.23
C SER A 220 30.78 -23.88 -13.03
N GLY A 221 30.31 -24.14 -11.81
CA GLY A 221 31.02 -23.81 -10.55
C GLY A 221 30.21 -22.95 -9.56
N GLN A 222 29.11 -22.31 -9.98
CA GLN A 222 28.34 -21.45 -9.07
C GLN A 222 27.32 -22.22 -8.22
N ARG A 223 27.40 -22.05 -6.89
CA ARG A 223 26.40 -22.58 -5.95
C ARG A 223 25.36 -21.50 -5.63
N SER A 224 24.08 -21.83 -5.76
CA SER A 224 22.97 -20.93 -5.42
C SER A 224 22.31 -21.39 -4.13
N ILE A 225 22.32 -20.51 -3.14
CA ILE A 225 21.58 -20.65 -1.88
C ILE A 225 20.60 -19.49 -1.79
N GLY A 226 19.56 -19.62 -0.97
CA GLY A 226 18.60 -18.54 -0.83
C GLY A 226 17.73 -18.66 0.40
N LEU A 227 17.15 -17.53 0.77
CA LEU A 227 16.13 -17.44 1.80
C LEU A 227 14.99 -16.53 1.37
N ALA A 228 13.81 -16.82 1.88
CA ALA A 228 12.65 -15.95 1.83
C ALA A 228 12.22 -15.60 3.24
N ALA A 229 12.00 -14.32 3.51
CA ALA A 229 11.55 -13.85 4.81
C ALA A 229 10.54 -12.71 4.69
N GLY A 230 9.76 -12.52 5.74
CA GLY A 230 8.69 -11.54 5.81
C GLY A 230 7.42 -12.15 6.38
N ASP A 231 6.29 -11.53 6.07
CA ASP A 231 4.99 -11.94 6.57
C ASP A 231 4.40 -13.05 5.69
N PHE A 232 4.44 -14.29 6.19
CA PHE A 232 3.86 -15.45 5.52
C PHE A 232 2.36 -15.56 5.73
N ASN A 233 1.76 -14.71 6.58
CA ASN A 233 0.35 -14.75 6.93
C ASN A 233 -0.13 -16.16 7.29
N THR A 234 0.63 -16.82 8.17
CA THR A 234 0.31 -18.18 8.66
C THR A 234 -0.86 -18.16 9.64
N ILE A 235 -2.06 -17.95 9.09
CA ILE A 235 -3.32 -17.69 9.80
C ILE A 235 -4.09 -18.96 10.12
N SER A 236 -3.84 -20.06 9.41
CA SER A 236 -4.55 -21.33 9.58
C SER A 236 -3.61 -22.49 9.87
N GLN A 237 -4.16 -23.62 10.33
CA GLN A 237 -3.38 -24.85 10.50
C GLN A 237 -2.80 -25.34 9.17
N ASP A 238 -3.52 -25.13 8.07
CA ASP A 238 -3.09 -25.46 6.72
C ASP A 238 -1.83 -24.71 6.26
N ASP A 239 -1.55 -23.55 6.87
CA ASP A 239 -0.38 -22.73 6.57
C ASP A 239 0.91 -23.27 7.21
N GLN A 240 0.80 -23.97 8.34
CA GLN A 240 1.94 -24.34 9.19
C GLN A 240 3.00 -25.17 8.46
N GLY A 241 2.55 -26.05 7.55
CA GLY A 241 3.42 -26.93 6.77
C GLY A 241 3.81 -26.38 5.39
N LEU A 242 3.43 -25.15 5.02
CA LEU A 242 3.64 -24.67 3.65
C LEU A 242 5.11 -24.56 3.27
N ILE A 243 5.98 -24.16 4.18
CA ILE A 243 7.43 -24.06 3.92
C ILE A 243 7.98 -25.45 3.57
N ALA A 244 7.85 -26.41 4.49
CA ALA A 244 8.35 -27.77 4.31
C ALA A 244 7.74 -28.49 3.09
N LYS A 245 6.42 -28.35 2.86
CA LYS A 245 5.73 -28.95 1.70
C LYS A 245 6.26 -28.45 0.35
N ASN A 246 6.93 -27.32 0.32
CA ASN A 246 7.49 -26.74 -0.90
C ASN A 246 9.02 -26.91 -1.01
N GLY A 247 9.69 -27.55 -0.05
CA GLY A 247 11.12 -27.88 -0.11
C GLY A 247 12.05 -27.06 0.81
N PRO A 248 11.83 -25.75 1.03
CA PRO A 248 12.63 -25.00 1.99
C PRO A 248 12.43 -25.46 3.44
N VAL A 249 13.40 -25.11 4.29
CA VAL A 249 13.41 -25.34 5.74
C VAL A 249 13.00 -24.07 6.47
N ASP A 250 12.18 -24.20 7.51
CA ASP A 250 11.79 -23.06 8.36
C ASP A 250 12.86 -22.80 9.41
N ALA A 251 13.51 -21.63 9.38
CA ALA A 251 14.65 -21.32 10.23
C ALA A 251 14.34 -21.41 11.73
N TRP A 252 13.12 -21.07 12.13
CA TRP A 252 12.71 -21.15 13.53
C TRP A 252 12.65 -22.60 14.00
N LEU A 253 12.06 -23.48 13.19
CA LEU A 253 11.93 -24.89 13.51
C LEU A 253 13.28 -25.62 13.45
N GLU A 254 14.15 -25.21 12.52
CA GLU A 254 15.52 -25.70 12.45
C GLU A 254 16.33 -25.32 13.70
N PHE A 255 16.23 -24.06 14.15
CA PHE A 255 17.01 -23.56 15.28
C PHE A 255 16.52 -24.10 16.63
N TYR A 256 15.22 -24.02 16.88
CA TYR A 256 14.65 -24.34 18.19
C TYR A 256 13.97 -25.72 18.26
N GLY A 257 13.93 -26.49 17.17
CA GLY A 257 13.29 -27.80 17.10
C GLY A 257 11.76 -27.77 17.03
N LEU A 258 11.17 -28.95 16.77
CA LEU A 258 9.73 -29.18 16.71
C LEU A 258 9.11 -29.10 18.13
N GLY A 259 8.74 -27.90 18.60
CA GLY A 259 8.03 -27.72 19.87
C GLY A 259 8.14 -26.33 20.52
N SER A 260 9.10 -25.54 20.08
CA SER A 260 9.38 -24.17 20.54
C SER A 260 8.48 -23.15 19.82
N GLN A 261 7.47 -22.65 20.52
CA GLN A 261 6.48 -21.73 19.95
C GLN A 261 6.93 -20.27 20.09
N GLY A 262 7.52 -19.69 19.04
CA GLY A 262 7.76 -18.26 18.91
C GLY A 262 6.50 -17.53 18.48
N SER A 263 5.67 -17.10 19.43
CA SER A 263 4.52 -16.24 19.13
C SER A 263 5.02 -14.82 18.88
N ILE A 264 5.03 -14.39 17.62
CA ILE A 264 5.42 -13.02 17.21
C ILE A 264 4.20 -12.07 17.25
N TRP A 265 2.97 -12.62 17.36
CA TRP A 265 1.74 -11.85 17.54
C TRP A 265 1.07 -12.17 18.88
N ARG A 266 1.04 -11.20 19.81
CA ARG A 266 0.30 -11.29 21.08
C ARG A 266 -0.51 -10.03 21.34
N THR A 267 -1.80 -10.08 21.03
CA THR A 267 -2.84 -9.47 21.88
C THR A 267 -3.43 -10.58 22.74
N ASN A 268 -3.45 -10.39 24.06
CA ASN A 268 -3.95 -11.37 25.04
C ASN A 268 -5.34 -11.90 24.67
N LYS A 269 -5.44 -13.17 24.21
CA LYS A 269 -6.42 -14.19 24.63
C LYS A 269 -6.26 -15.49 23.82
N GLN A 270 -6.42 -16.60 24.54
CA GLN A 270 -6.50 -18.02 24.11
C GLN A 270 -5.20 -18.77 23.79
N LYS A 271 -4.78 -19.56 24.80
CA LYS A 271 -3.86 -20.70 24.69
C LYS A 271 -4.61 -21.90 24.09
N SER A 272 -4.17 -22.37 22.93
CA SER A 272 -4.40 -23.72 22.44
C SER A 272 -3.09 -24.22 21.81
N GLN A 273 -2.85 -25.51 21.88
CA GLN A 273 -1.52 -26.12 21.88
C GLN A 273 -0.92 -26.41 20.50
N LEU A 274 -1.38 -25.79 19.40
CA LEU A 274 -0.74 -25.79 18.07
C LEU A 274 -1.37 -24.70 17.18
N LEU A 275 -1.43 -23.47 17.70
CA LEU A 275 -2.26 -22.40 17.13
C LEU A 275 -1.61 -21.61 15.99
N PRO A 276 -2.44 -21.10 15.04
CA PRO A 276 -2.08 -19.97 14.19
C PRO A 276 -1.45 -18.80 14.95
N GLY A 277 -0.52 -18.06 14.32
CA GLY A 277 -0.03 -16.80 14.92
C GLY A 277 1.45 -16.46 14.73
N ARG A 278 2.29 -17.33 14.16
CA ARG A 278 3.62 -16.95 13.68
C ARG A 278 3.53 -16.55 12.21
N LEU A 279 3.12 -15.30 12.00
CA LEU A 279 2.91 -14.70 10.68
C LEU A 279 4.26 -14.51 9.98
N ASP A 280 5.21 -13.84 10.63
CA ASP A 280 6.56 -13.67 10.12
C ASP A 280 7.40 -14.95 10.20
N ARG A 281 8.03 -15.33 9.09
CA ARG A 281 8.87 -16.53 9.00
C ARG A 281 10.08 -16.32 8.11
N ILE A 282 11.01 -17.27 8.20
CA ILE A 282 12.21 -17.34 7.36
C ILE A 282 12.28 -18.76 6.79
N ALA A 283 12.14 -18.89 5.48
CA ALA A 283 12.29 -20.12 4.71
C ALA A 283 13.65 -20.15 4.03
N MET A 284 14.43 -21.21 4.20
CA MET A 284 15.81 -21.32 3.71
C MET A 284 16.01 -22.53 2.81
N THR A 285 16.83 -22.40 1.77
CA THR A 285 17.34 -23.56 1.03
C THR A 285 18.52 -24.19 1.76
N GLY A 286 18.94 -25.39 1.33
CA GLY A 286 20.16 -26.02 1.84
C GLY A 286 21.40 -25.13 1.69
N GLY A 287 22.32 -25.24 2.64
CA GLY A 287 23.56 -24.46 2.72
C GLY A 287 23.48 -23.19 3.60
N LEU A 288 22.30 -22.88 4.14
CA LEU A 288 22.12 -21.84 5.17
C LEU A 288 21.73 -22.50 6.50
N HIS A 289 22.30 -22.00 7.58
CA HIS A 289 22.01 -22.47 8.94
C HIS A 289 21.71 -21.27 9.86
N PRO A 290 20.62 -21.31 10.64
CA PRO A 290 20.36 -20.27 11.62
C PRO A 290 21.34 -20.42 12.79
N LEU A 291 22.03 -19.35 13.14
CA LEU A 291 22.98 -19.32 14.26
C LEU A 291 22.35 -18.75 15.53
N GLU A 292 21.47 -17.77 15.36
CA GLU A 292 20.74 -17.11 16.43
C GLU A 292 19.45 -16.54 15.84
N ILE A 293 18.36 -16.59 16.62
CA ILE A 293 17.09 -15.97 16.28
C ILE A 293 16.58 -15.22 17.50
N GLN A 294 16.23 -13.95 17.32
CA GLN A 294 15.68 -13.09 18.35
C GLN A 294 14.40 -12.41 17.86
N VAL A 295 13.40 -12.32 18.73
CA VAL A 295 12.21 -11.48 18.51
C VAL A 295 12.50 -10.10 19.09
N LEU A 296 12.46 -9.07 18.26
CA LEU A 296 12.76 -7.70 18.64
C LEU A 296 11.50 -6.98 19.14
N ASN A 297 11.68 -6.02 20.06
CA ASN A 297 10.61 -5.17 20.57
C ASN A 297 11.09 -3.71 20.58
N PRO A 298 10.62 -2.85 19.66
CA PRO A 298 11.10 -1.49 19.50
C PRO A 298 10.43 -0.53 20.51
N GLY A 299 9.61 -1.05 21.42
CA GLY A 299 8.84 -0.28 22.38
C GLY A 299 7.50 0.20 21.82
N PHE A 300 6.95 1.23 22.46
CA PHE A 300 5.64 1.81 22.14
C PHE A 300 5.81 3.26 21.70
N ILE A 301 4.95 3.72 20.79
CA ILE A 301 4.79 5.13 20.47
C ILE A 301 3.47 5.63 21.06
N ALA A 302 3.44 6.87 21.53
CA ALA A 302 2.20 7.50 21.95
C ALA A 302 1.29 7.76 20.74
N VAL A 303 0.02 7.39 20.85
CA VAL A 303 -1.02 7.76 19.88
C VAL A 303 -1.87 8.85 20.54
N PRO A 304 -1.96 10.07 19.97
CA PRO A 304 -2.80 11.12 20.54
C PRO A 304 -4.25 10.65 20.68
N GLY A 305 -4.91 11.06 21.77
CA GLY A 305 -6.34 10.83 21.95
C GLY A 305 -7.17 11.56 20.88
N PRO A 306 -8.44 11.14 20.66
CA PRO A 306 -9.32 11.83 19.74
C PRO A 306 -9.45 13.31 20.13
N GLY A 307 -9.05 14.23 19.24
CA GLY A 307 -9.22 15.67 19.41
C GLY A 307 -8.02 16.46 19.96
N MET A 308 -6.86 15.84 20.22
CA MET A 308 -5.63 16.60 20.48
C MET A 308 -4.85 16.83 19.18
N GLU A 309 -4.59 18.10 18.85
CA GLU A 309 -3.81 18.50 17.70
C GLU A 309 -2.40 17.89 17.74
N LYS A 310 -1.93 17.46 16.57
CA LYS A 310 -0.63 16.81 16.35
C LYS A 310 0.49 17.84 16.52
N ASP A 311 1.44 17.59 17.43
CA ASP A 311 2.71 18.30 17.44
C ASP A 311 3.43 18.10 16.08
N GLY A 312 3.43 19.14 15.25
CA GLY A 312 4.32 19.30 14.09
C GLY A 312 4.13 18.34 12.89
N GLU A 313 3.34 17.29 13.01
CA GLU A 313 3.03 16.36 11.91
C GLU A 313 1.80 16.90 11.18
N LYS A 314 2.04 17.80 10.19
CA LYS A 314 1.00 18.22 9.23
C LYS A 314 0.21 16.99 8.83
N ASP A 315 -1.11 17.10 8.88
CA ASP A 315 -2.05 16.00 8.68
C ASP A 315 -1.95 15.43 7.24
N HIS A 316 -0.92 14.62 7.01
CA HIS A 316 -0.62 13.90 5.77
C HIS A 316 -1.34 12.55 5.72
N THR A 317 -2.22 12.26 6.69
CA THR A 317 -3.19 11.15 6.64
C THR A 317 -4.18 11.27 5.45
N SER A 318 -4.11 12.36 4.68
CA SER A 318 -4.75 12.53 3.37
C SER A 318 -3.97 11.93 2.17
N GLN A 319 -2.78 11.34 2.37
CA GLN A 319 -1.85 11.06 1.28
C GLN A 319 -1.83 9.60 0.78
N PHE A 320 -2.55 8.66 1.40
CA PHE A 320 -2.64 7.26 0.94
C PHE A 320 -3.78 6.91 0.00
N ASP A 321 -4.76 7.79 -0.14
CA ASP A 321 -5.74 7.74 -1.23
C ASP A 321 -5.14 8.27 -2.56
N SER A 322 -3.86 8.68 -2.61
CA SER A 322 -3.39 9.74 -3.52
C SER A 322 -2.72 9.37 -4.86
N MET A 323 -3.03 8.22 -5.48
CA MET A 323 -2.76 8.09 -6.94
C MET A 323 -4.02 7.72 -7.70
N ALA A 324 -4.73 6.67 -7.25
CA ALA A 324 -6.05 6.34 -7.77
C ALA A 324 -7.09 7.42 -7.41
N SER A 325 -7.03 8.09 -6.26
CA SER A 325 -7.92 9.22 -6.01
C SER A 325 -7.30 10.53 -6.47
N HIS A 326 -5.97 10.71 -6.43
CA HIS A 326 -5.36 11.99 -6.82
C HIS A 326 -5.66 12.41 -8.25
N HIS A 327 -5.70 11.48 -9.21
CA HIS A 327 -6.10 11.85 -10.57
C HIS A 327 -7.58 12.27 -10.66
N LEU A 328 -8.47 11.68 -9.83
CA LEU A 328 -9.88 12.09 -9.72
C LEU A 328 -10.02 13.46 -9.03
N PHE A 329 -9.25 13.70 -7.98
CA PHE A 329 -9.20 14.99 -7.28
C PHE A 329 -8.66 16.09 -8.20
N THR A 330 -7.64 15.76 -9.01
CA THR A 330 -7.09 16.65 -10.03
C THR A 330 -8.15 16.95 -11.09
N ALA A 331 -8.87 15.93 -11.58
CA ALA A 331 -9.96 16.11 -12.53
C ALA A 331 -11.08 17.01 -11.97
N ALA A 332 -11.53 16.74 -10.74
CA ALA A 332 -12.54 17.54 -10.04
C ALA A 332 -12.09 19.00 -9.89
N SER A 333 -10.86 19.21 -9.44
CA SER A 333 -10.28 20.55 -9.26
C SER A 333 -10.14 21.29 -10.60
N ALA A 334 -9.70 20.61 -11.66
CA ALA A 334 -9.59 21.19 -13.00
C ALA A 334 -10.96 21.65 -13.51
N VAL A 335 -11.99 20.81 -13.38
CA VAL A 335 -13.37 21.16 -13.82
C VAL A 335 -13.95 22.30 -12.99
N LEU A 336 -13.78 22.31 -11.67
CA LEU A 336 -14.27 23.41 -10.82
C LEU A 336 -13.58 24.74 -11.15
N ASN A 337 -12.26 24.73 -11.34
CA ASN A 337 -11.52 25.94 -11.73
C ASN A 337 -11.96 26.43 -13.12
N ALA A 338 -12.11 25.53 -14.09
CA ALA A 338 -12.58 25.88 -15.42
C ALA A 338 -14.03 26.41 -15.40
N ALA A 339 -14.90 25.82 -14.57
CA ALA A 339 -16.28 26.26 -14.40
C ALA A 339 -16.36 27.65 -13.77
N LYS A 340 -15.50 27.93 -12.76
CA LYS A 340 -15.41 29.25 -12.12
C LYS A 340 -15.09 30.36 -13.12
N VAL A 341 -14.17 30.11 -14.04
CA VAL A 341 -13.82 31.04 -15.12
C VAL A 341 -14.94 31.14 -16.16
N ALA A 342 -15.47 30.00 -16.64
CA ALA A 342 -16.49 29.96 -17.67
C ALA A 342 -17.80 30.66 -17.24
N LEU A 343 -18.16 30.59 -15.97
CA LEU A 343 -19.38 31.21 -15.43
C LEU A 343 -19.20 32.69 -15.08
N GLY A 344 -17.96 33.18 -14.97
CA GLY A 344 -17.67 34.57 -14.61
C GLY A 344 -18.46 35.04 -13.37
N PRO A 345 -19.18 36.18 -13.43
CA PRO A 345 -19.98 36.68 -12.32
C PRO A 345 -21.04 35.70 -11.80
N SER A 346 -21.54 34.78 -12.63
CA SER A 346 -22.55 33.80 -12.20
C SER A 346 -22.00 32.82 -11.16
N ALA A 347 -20.68 32.61 -11.09
CA ALA A 347 -20.04 31.73 -10.11
C ALA A 347 -20.28 32.17 -8.66
N ALA A 348 -20.57 33.46 -8.41
CA ALA A 348 -20.90 33.98 -7.08
C ALA A 348 -22.26 33.49 -6.56
N ASN A 349 -23.12 33.04 -7.46
CA ASN A 349 -24.46 32.51 -7.15
C ASN A 349 -24.59 31.02 -7.51
N THR A 350 -23.48 30.35 -7.85
CA THR A 350 -23.46 28.92 -8.16
C THR A 350 -22.92 28.14 -6.97
N ARG A 351 -23.72 27.20 -6.48
CA ARG A 351 -23.37 26.24 -5.44
C ARG A 351 -22.85 24.95 -6.05
N VAL A 352 -21.81 24.40 -5.45
CA VAL A 352 -21.11 23.19 -5.91
C VAL A 352 -20.87 22.20 -4.80
N SER A 353 -20.91 20.91 -5.14
CA SER A 353 -20.55 19.80 -4.25
C SER A 353 -19.99 18.61 -5.04
N ILE A 354 -18.98 17.90 -4.52
CA ILE A 354 -18.45 16.66 -5.10
C ILE A 354 -19.32 15.50 -4.63
N VAL A 355 -19.99 14.81 -5.54
CA VAL A 355 -20.96 13.76 -5.19
C VAL A 355 -20.57 12.41 -5.78
N GLY A 356 -21.48 11.43 -5.69
CA GLY A 356 -21.30 10.12 -6.31
C GLY A 356 -20.27 9.25 -5.60
N ALA A 357 -19.56 8.43 -6.37
CA ALA A 357 -18.62 7.46 -5.80
C ALA A 357 -17.32 8.11 -5.26
N LEU A 358 -16.92 9.27 -5.77
CA LEU A 358 -15.78 10.01 -5.23
C LEU A 358 -16.07 10.56 -3.82
N SER A 359 -17.32 10.93 -3.52
CA SER A 359 -17.68 11.34 -2.16
C SER A 359 -17.77 10.16 -1.19
N VAL A 360 -18.04 8.94 -1.66
CA VAL A 360 -17.99 7.72 -0.82
C VAL A 360 -16.56 7.48 -0.35
N LEU A 361 -15.57 7.61 -1.23
CA LEU A 361 -14.15 7.44 -0.90
C LEU A 361 -13.71 8.28 0.30
N LYS A 362 -14.24 9.49 0.43
CA LYS A 362 -13.95 10.37 1.58
C LYS A 362 -14.37 9.78 2.93
N TYR A 363 -15.47 9.04 2.97
CA TYR A 363 -16.05 8.51 4.22
C TYR A 363 -15.83 7.01 4.39
N ALA A 364 -15.54 6.32 3.30
CA ALA A 364 -15.32 4.88 3.27
C ALA A 364 -14.30 4.52 2.16
N PRO A 365 -12.99 4.47 2.47
CA PRO A 365 -11.91 4.27 1.48
C PRO A 365 -11.77 2.80 1.03
N TYR A 366 -12.88 2.15 0.69
CA TYR A 366 -12.90 0.82 0.06
C TYR A 366 -13.35 0.90 -1.42
N ARG A 367 -13.99 2.00 -1.79
CA ARG A 367 -14.66 2.17 -3.07
C ARG A 367 -13.65 2.53 -4.16
N GLN A 368 -13.63 1.78 -5.26
CA GLN A 368 -12.95 2.26 -6.47
C GLN A 368 -13.94 2.97 -7.39
N THR A 369 -13.52 4.10 -7.95
CA THR A 369 -14.28 4.85 -8.94
C THR A 369 -13.37 5.35 -10.06
N LYS A 370 -13.95 5.58 -11.24
CA LYS A 370 -13.22 6.02 -12.44
C LYS A 370 -13.68 7.38 -12.95
N ASP A 371 -14.79 7.86 -12.41
CA ASP A 371 -15.53 9.06 -12.76
C ASP A 371 -15.68 9.97 -11.54
N VAL A 372 -16.00 11.23 -11.84
CA VAL A 372 -16.26 12.28 -10.87
C VAL A 372 -17.66 12.83 -11.13
N ASP A 373 -18.50 12.87 -10.10
CA ASP A 373 -19.78 13.57 -10.18
C ASP A 373 -19.69 14.92 -9.46
N ILE A 374 -20.09 16.00 -10.13
CA ILE A 374 -20.10 17.36 -9.57
C ILE A 374 -21.54 17.88 -9.60
N PHE A 375 -22.09 18.11 -8.42
CA PHE A 375 -23.37 18.81 -8.28
C PHE A 375 -23.18 20.30 -8.51
N LEU A 376 -24.05 20.90 -9.33
CA LEU A 376 -24.10 22.33 -9.64
C LEU A 376 -25.53 22.85 -9.53
N LEU A 377 -25.72 23.95 -8.80
CA LEU A 377 -27.02 24.63 -8.66
C LEU A 377 -26.85 26.15 -8.55
N GLY A 378 -27.69 26.92 -9.25
CA GLY A 378 -27.77 28.37 -9.10
C GLY A 378 -27.49 29.18 -10.37
N GLY A 379 -28.03 30.40 -10.43
CA GLY A 379 -27.99 31.29 -11.61
C GLY A 379 -28.85 30.79 -12.79
N ASN A 380 -28.72 31.48 -13.94
CA ASN A 380 -29.27 31.02 -15.24
C ASN A 380 -28.43 29.89 -15.85
N LEU A 381 -27.89 28.98 -15.01
CA LEU A 381 -26.93 27.97 -15.40
C LEU A 381 -27.54 26.96 -16.39
N LYS A 382 -27.17 27.10 -17.66
CA LYS A 382 -27.45 26.09 -18.68
C LYS A 382 -26.27 25.12 -18.75
N ARG A 383 -26.41 23.95 -18.11
CA ARG A 383 -25.36 22.90 -18.08
C ARG A 383 -24.80 22.53 -19.46
N GLN A 384 -25.64 22.56 -20.50
CA GLN A 384 -25.20 22.34 -21.89
C GLN A 384 -24.27 23.44 -22.41
N GLU A 385 -24.50 24.69 -22.04
CA GLU A 385 -23.60 25.79 -22.37
C GLU A 385 -22.30 25.65 -21.58
N LEU A 386 -22.37 25.41 -20.26
CA LEU A 386 -21.16 25.17 -19.44
C LEU A 386 -20.31 24.01 -19.99
N LYS A 387 -20.92 22.88 -20.35
CA LYS A 387 -20.26 21.72 -20.99
C LYS A 387 -19.48 22.11 -22.26
N ARG A 388 -19.97 23.09 -23.04
CA ARG A 388 -19.32 23.59 -24.27
C ARG A 388 -18.22 24.61 -23.98
N GLU A 389 -18.36 25.41 -22.92
CA GLU A 389 -17.35 26.41 -22.54
C GLU A 389 -16.14 25.82 -21.81
N LEU A 390 -16.32 24.73 -21.04
CA LEU A 390 -15.23 24.12 -20.25
C LEU A 390 -13.95 23.80 -21.07
N PRO A 391 -14.02 23.15 -22.25
CA PRO A 391 -12.85 22.92 -23.11
C PRO A 391 -12.18 24.18 -23.67
N ARG A 392 -12.90 25.31 -23.74
CA ARG A 392 -12.33 26.59 -24.18
C ARG A 392 -11.49 27.24 -23.09
N VAL A 393 -11.75 26.91 -21.82
CA VAL A 393 -11.01 27.41 -20.66
C VAL A 393 -9.82 26.52 -20.33
N ASP A 394 -9.98 25.19 -20.40
CA ASP A 394 -8.91 24.23 -20.15
C ASP A 394 -8.84 23.21 -21.30
N SER A 395 -7.73 23.24 -22.04
CA SER A 395 -7.50 22.36 -23.20
C SER A 395 -7.37 20.87 -22.82
N ASN A 396 -7.24 20.54 -21.53
CA ASN A 396 -7.26 19.17 -21.04
C ASN A 396 -8.69 18.62 -20.88
N LEU A 397 -9.71 19.48 -21.01
CA LEU A 397 -11.11 19.07 -20.98
C LEU A 397 -11.64 18.87 -22.40
N THR A 398 -12.44 17.83 -22.60
CA THR A 398 -13.17 17.58 -23.85
C THR A 398 -14.64 17.29 -23.56
N VAL A 399 -15.52 17.62 -24.50
CA VAL A 399 -16.95 17.34 -24.37
C VAL A 399 -17.17 15.82 -24.37
N ASN A 400 -17.81 15.25 -23.33
CA ASN A 400 -18.26 13.87 -23.39
C ASN A 400 -19.50 13.78 -24.30
N MET A 401 -19.48 12.96 -25.35
CA MET A 401 -20.61 12.82 -26.28
C MET A 401 -21.71 11.89 -25.75
N GLU A 402 -21.48 11.21 -24.63
CA GLU A 402 -22.50 10.40 -23.96
C GLU A 402 -23.66 11.27 -23.46
N GLY A 403 -24.84 10.66 -23.32
CA GLY A 403 -26.11 11.34 -22.97
C GLY A 403 -26.15 12.03 -21.60
N ILE A 404 -25.07 11.94 -20.82
CA ILE A 404 -24.90 12.64 -19.54
C ILE A 404 -24.26 14.01 -19.80
N TYR A 405 -24.71 15.02 -19.06
CA TYR A 405 -24.12 16.36 -19.11
C TYR A 405 -22.74 16.30 -18.45
N GLY A 406 -21.68 16.00 -19.21
CA GLY A 406 -20.32 15.90 -18.65
C GLY A 406 -19.22 16.24 -19.64
N VAL A 407 -17.99 16.26 -19.13
CA VAL A 407 -16.74 16.41 -19.87
C VAL A 407 -15.82 15.25 -19.55
N THR A 408 -14.76 15.05 -20.31
CA THR A 408 -13.65 14.20 -19.89
C THR A 408 -12.42 15.05 -19.64
N TYR A 409 -11.70 14.76 -18.56
CA TYR A 409 -10.43 15.39 -18.22
C TYR A 409 -9.28 14.45 -18.57
N ARG A 410 -8.32 14.93 -19.36
CA ARG A 410 -7.09 14.22 -19.66
C ARG A 410 -5.95 14.78 -18.82
N CYS A 411 -5.49 14.03 -17.82
CA CYS A 411 -4.38 14.47 -16.98
C CYS A 411 -3.13 14.80 -17.84
N PRO A 412 -2.58 16.03 -17.76
CA PRO A 412 -1.44 16.41 -18.60
C PRO A 412 -0.18 15.60 -18.29
N VAL A 413 -0.05 15.10 -17.05
CA VAL A 413 1.08 14.29 -16.58
C VAL A 413 0.89 12.82 -16.96
N THR A 414 -0.17 12.18 -16.48
CA THR A 414 -0.36 10.72 -16.61
C THR A 414 -1.07 10.31 -17.89
N LYS A 415 -1.62 11.28 -18.66
CA LYS A 415 -2.48 11.06 -19.84
C LYS A 415 -3.77 10.27 -19.59
N LYS A 416 -4.05 9.93 -18.33
CA LYS A 416 -5.28 9.24 -17.91
C LYS A 416 -6.50 10.12 -18.20
N ILE A 417 -7.54 9.49 -18.73
CA ILE A 417 -8.83 10.13 -19.05
C ILE A 417 -9.81 9.81 -17.92
N THR A 418 -10.44 10.85 -17.39
CA THR A 418 -11.43 10.76 -16.30
C THR A 418 -12.73 11.41 -16.74
N PRO A 419 -13.83 10.65 -16.82
CA PRO A 419 -15.17 11.23 -17.01
C PRO A 419 -15.55 12.10 -15.82
N VAL A 420 -16.14 13.27 -16.09
CA VAL A 420 -16.67 14.18 -15.08
C VAL A 420 -18.10 14.56 -15.45
N ASP A 421 -19.06 14.12 -14.64
CA ASP A 421 -20.48 14.34 -14.84
C ASP A 421 -20.97 15.55 -14.02
N LEU A 422 -21.74 16.42 -14.67
CA LEU A 422 -22.32 17.63 -14.08
C LEU A 422 -23.79 17.37 -13.73
N VAL A 423 -24.02 17.03 -12.46
CA VAL A 423 -25.34 16.68 -11.93
C VAL A 423 -26.04 17.87 -11.28
N ASN A 424 -27.34 17.74 -11.03
CA ASN A 424 -28.15 18.78 -10.40
C ASN A 424 -29.26 18.15 -9.55
N ARG A 425 -30.10 19.00 -8.95
CA ARG A 425 -31.19 18.58 -8.05
C ARG A 425 -32.16 17.57 -8.68
N ARG A 426 -32.33 17.53 -10.01
CA ARG A 426 -33.18 16.52 -10.65
C ARG A 426 -32.63 15.11 -10.49
N LEU A 427 -31.31 14.96 -10.48
CA LEU A 427 -30.61 13.68 -10.33
C LEU A 427 -30.38 13.35 -8.85
N THR A 428 -29.99 14.32 -8.03
CA THR A 428 -29.71 14.09 -6.59
C THR A 428 -30.96 14.14 -5.70
N LYS A 429 -32.10 14.61 -6.22
CA LYS A 429 -33.38 14.87 -5.53
C LYS A 429 -33.37 16.01 -4.51
N PHE A 430 -32.26 16.21 -3.83
CA PHE A 430 -32.05 17.30 -2.89
C PHE A 430 -30.77 18.07 -3.20
N GLU A 431 -30.58 19.18 -2.50
CA GLU A 431 -29.35 19.96 -2.56
C GLU A 431 -28.41 19.46 -1.45
N PRO A 432 -27.30 18.78 -1.77
CA PRO A 432 -26.32 18.38 -0.77
C PRO A 432 -25.62 19.60 -0.18
N HIS A 433 -24.97 19.43 0.97
CA HIS A 433 -24.08 20.46 1.50
C HIS A 433 -23.08 20.87 0.42
N SER A 434 -23.04 22.18 0.18
CA SER A 434 -22.41 22.78 -1.00
C SER A 434 -21.82 24.13 -0.65
N LYS A 435 -20.79 24.54 -1.41
CA LYS A 435 -20.11 25.83 -1.28
C LYS A 435 -20.37 26.70 -2.50
N ILE A 436 -20.23 28.02 -2.33
CA ILE A 436 -20.27 28.96 -3.45
C ILE A 436 -19.00 28.79 -4.29
N LEU A 437 -19.15 28.56 -5.59
CA LEU A 437 -18.07 28.28 -6.53
C LEU A 437 -17.05 29.42 -6.58
N ALA A 438 -17.51 30.68 -6.55
CA ALA A 438 -16.61 31.83 -6.52
C ALA A 438 -15.70 31.85 -5.27
N ASN A 439 -16.15 31.26 -4.16
CA ASN A 439 -15.44 31.28 -2.88
C ASN A 439 -14.46 30.12 -2.72
N LEU A 440 -14.48 29.13 -3.62
CA LEU A 440 -13.55 28.01 -3.54
C LEU A 440 -12.11 28.44 -3.79
N GLU A 441 -11.21 27.96 -2.93
CA GLU A 441 -9.77 28.03 -3.19
C GLU A 441 -9.35 27.06 -4.31
N ARG A 442 -8.19 27.30 -4.91
CA ARG A 442 -7.74 26.61 -6.14
C ARG A 442 -7.70 25.07 -6.02
N LEU A 443 -7.39 24.54 -4.84
CA LEU A 443 -7.26 23.10 -4.57
C LEU A 443 -8.34 22.58 -3.61
N GLU A 444 -9.31 23.42 -3.27
CA GLU A 444 -10.38 23.06 -2.36
C GLU A 444 -11.48 22.30 -3.12
N LEU A 445 -11.88 21.15 -2.57
CA LEU A 445 -13.03 20.40 -3.07
C LEU A 445 -14.23 20.60 -2.12
N PRO A 446 -15.41 20.98 -2.65
CA PRO A 446 -16.62 21.18 -1.86
C PRO A 446 -17.23 19.83 -1.51
N TRP A 447 -16.82 19.24 -0.40
CA TRP A 447 -17.34 17.93 -0.01
C TRP A 447 -18.74 18.04 0.63
N PRO A 448 -19.67 17.11 0.30
CA PRO A 448 -20.94 16.96 1.00
C PRO A 448 -20.69 16.39 2.40
N THR A 449 -21.67 16.47 3.29
CA THR A 449 -21.59 15.82 4.60
C THR A 449 -21.66 14.30 4.46
N ARG A 450 -21.30 13.55 5.52
CA ARG A 450 -21.50 12.09 5.58
C ARG A 450 -22.94 11.72 5.23
N ASP A 451 -23.89 12.45 5.81
CA ASP A 451 -25.31 12.15 5.72
C ASP A 451 -25.85 12.45 4.33
N ASP A 452 -25.40 13.52 3.69
CA ASP A 452 -25.69 13.77 2.27
C ASP A 452 -25.26 12.59 1.39
N VAL A 453 -24.07 12.02 1.62
CA VAL A 453 -23.59 10.87 0.83
C VAL A 453 -24.46 9.64 1.04
N ILE A 454 -24.80 9.33 2.29
CA ILE A 454 -25.71 8.22 2.62
C ILE A 454 -27.06 8.42 1.92
N LEU A 455 -27.64 9.62 2.02
CA LEU A 455 -28.92 9.94 1.39
C LEU A 455 -28.86 9.82 -0.13
N MET A 456 -27.83 10.37 -0.79
CA MET A 456 -27.67 10.25 -2.24
C MET A 456 -27.58 8.80 -2.70
N LYS A 457 -26.86 7.97 -1.94
CA LYS A 457 -26.69 6.55 -2.27
C LYS A 457 -27.96 5.75 -2.06
N ALA A 458 -28.66 6.01 -0.97
CA ALA A 458 -29.95 5.43 -0.71
C ALA A 458 -31.02 5.84 -1.75
N PHE A 459 -31.10 7.12 -2.14
CA PHE A 459 -31.96 7.56 -3.25
C PHE A 459 -31.59 6.86 -4.55
N SER A 460 -30.30 6.81 -4.87
CA SER A 460 -29.83 6.10 -6.07
C SER A 460 -30.27 4.64 -6.04
N ALA A 461 -30.05 3.92 -4.94
CA ALA A 461 -30.47 2.53 -4.78
C ALA A 461 -31.97 2.33 -5.05
N SER A 462 -32.83 3.23 -4.53
CA SER A 462 -34.29 3.14 -4.73
C SER A 462 -34.75 3.33 -6.18
N GLU A 463 -33.96 4.04 -7.01
CA GLU A 463 -34.30 4.34 -8.41
C GLU A 463 -33.57 3.46 -9.43
N ARG A 464 -32.56 2.69 -9.00
CA ARG A 464 -31.77 1.82 -9.88
C ARG A 464 -32.58 0.60 -10.29
N TYR A 465 -32.78 0.48 -11.59
CA TYR A 465 -33.33 -0.70 -12.25
C TYR A 465 -32.30 -1.83 -12.46
N ILE A 466 -31.01 -1.55 -12.25
CA ILE A 466 -29.93 -2.55 -12.37
C ILE A 466 -29.54 -2.99 -10.97
N ASP A 467 -29.84 -4.24 -10.61
CA ASP A 467 -29.58 -4.82 -9.28
C ASP A 467 -28.14 -4.61 -8.83
N ALA A 468 -27.15 -4.94 -9.67
CA ALA A 468 -25.73 -4.78 -9.32
C ALA A 468 -25.30 -3.33 -9.01
N LYS A 469 -26.02 -2.32 -9.52
CA LYS A 469 -25.77 -0.92 -9.15
C LYS A 469 -26.51 -0.54 -7.87
N ARG A 470 -27.74 -1.04 -7.69
CA ARG A 470 -28.52 -0.88 -6.45
C ARG A 470 -27.78 -1.48 -5.26
N ASP A 471 -27.35 -2.74 -5.36
CA ASP A 471 -26.68 -3.47 -4.29
C ASP A 471 -25.37 -2.78 -3.88
N ARG A 472 -24.67 -2.23 -4.87
CA ARG A 472 -23.48 -1.41 -4.66
C ARG A 472 -23.79 -0.11 -3.92
N ASP A 473 -24.84 0.61 -4.30
CA ASP A 473 -25.23 1.83 -3.59
C ASP A 473 -25.68 1.51 -2.15
N ILE A 474 -26.28 0.33 -1.90
CA ILE A 474 -26.58 -0.19 -0.55
C ILE A 474 -25.31 -0.52 0.23
N GLU A 475 -24.34 -1.19 -0.39
CA GLU A 475 -23.03 -1.47 0.21
C GLU A 475 -22.31 -0.16 0.61
N ASP A 476 -22.39 0.86 -0.23
CA ASP A 476 -21.90 2.22 0.07
C ASP A 476 -22.53 2.79 1.34
N VAL A 477 -23.84 2.65 1.54
CA VAL A 477 -24.52 3.07 2.76
C VAL A 477 -24.04 2.27 3.99
N ILE A 478 -23.97 0.94 3.88
CA ILE A 478 -23.52 0.05 4.96
C ILE A 478 -22.11 0.44 5.40
N LYS A 479 -21.18 0.55 4.45
CA LYS A 479 -19.76 0.80 4.75
C LYS A 479 -19.53 2.17 5.37
N ILE A 480 -20.24 3.20 4.94
CA ILE A 480 -20.14 4.53 5.56
C ILE A 480 -20.67 4.47 7.01
N LEU A 481 -21.77 3.77 7.26
CA LEU A 481 -22.33 3.63 8.61
C LEU A 481 -21.46 2.76 9.53
N GLU A 482 -20.76 1.75 9.00
CA GLU A 482 -19.77 0.96 9.74
C GLU A 482 -18.56 1.82 10.16
N MET A 483 -18.04 2.62 9.23
CA MET A 483 -16.82 3.40 9.46
C MET A 483 -17.05 4.71 10.21
N SER A 484 -18.26 5.28 10.13
CA SER A 484 -18.63 6.54 10.77
C SER A 484 -20.02 6.43 11.41
N PRO A 485 -20.15 5.65 12.51
CA PRO A 485 -21.43 5.38 13.14
C PRO A 485 -22.07 6.65 13.71
N GLY A 486 -23.39 6.67 13.76
CA GLY A 486 -24.19 7.74 14.35
C GLY A 486 -25.49 7.97 13.58
N PRO A 487 -26.48 8.64 14.19
CA PRO A 487 -27.76 8.91 13.54
C PRO A 487 -27.56 9.82 12.31
N LEU A 488 -28.45 9.71 11.33
CA LEU A 488 -28.46 10.61 10.18
C LEU A 488 -28.97 11.99 10.58
N LEU A 489 -28.18 13.02 10.31
CA LEU A 489 -28.58 14.42 10.39
C LEU A 489 -29.02 14.86 9.00
N PHE A 490 -30.32 14.81 8.77
CA PHE A 490 -30.87 15.27 7.50
C PHE A 490 -30.74 16.77 7.35
N SER A 491 -30.35 17.21 6.15
CA SER A 491 -30.43 18.62 5.75
C SER A 491 -31.80 19.22 6.09
N GLU A 492 -31.80 20.49 6.51
CA GLU A 492 -33.01 21.28 6.73
C GLU A 492 -33.82 21.46 5.44
N SER A 493 -33.22 21.26 4.27
CA SER A 493 -33.86 21.42 2.96
C SER A 493 -34.83 20.30 2.58
N ILE A 494 -34.92 19.23 3.37
CA ILE A 494 -35.82 18.09 3.12
C ILE A 494 -36.96 18.18 4.15
N ASP A 495 -38.21 18.04 3.71
CA ASP A 495 -39.35 18.08 4.63
C ASP A 495 -39.39 16.83 5.54
N ALA A 496 -39.86 16.96 6.79
CA ALA A 496 -39.89 15.84 7.74
C ALA A 496 -40.73 14.65 7.24
N LYS A 497 -41.83 14.92 6.52
CA LYS A 497 -42.66 13.87 5.91
C LYS A 497 -41.93 13.19 4.76
N GLU A 498 -41.14 13.92 3.99
CA GLU A 498 -40.28 13.38 2.93
C GLU A 498 -39.16 12.52 3.51
N LYS A 499 -38.54 12.93 4.62
CA LYS A 499 -37.53 12.12 5.34
C LYS A 499 -38.10 10.77 5.78
N LEU A 500 -39.28 10.78 6.40
CA LEU A 500 -39.93 9.57 6.88
C LEU A 500 -40.38 8.66 5.73
N ALA A 501 -40.98 9.24 4.67
CA ALA A 501 -41.40 8.49 3.49
C ALA A 501 -40.20 7.85 2.77
N PHE A 502 -39.10 8.59 2.67
CA PHE A 502 -37.86 8.11 2.09
C PHE A 502 -37.32 6.89 2.86
N VAL A 503 -37.19 6.99 4.18
CA VAL A 503 -36.66 5.88 5.00
C VAL A 503 -37.55 4.66 4.90
N ARG A 504 -38.87 4.82 4.96
CA ARG A 504 -39.82 3.72 4.75
C ARG A 504 -39.67 3.06 3.38
N SER A 505 -39.39 3.83 2.34
CA SER A 505 -39.17 3.27 0.99
C SER A 505 -37.83 2.53 0.86
N LEU A 506 -36.83 2.94 1.63
CA LEU A 506 -35.47 2.42 1.57
C LEU A 506 -35.28 1.18 2.46
N LEU A 507 -35.96 1.14 3.59
CA LEU A 507 -35.80 0.09 4.62
C LEU A 507 -35.93 -1.33 4.06
N PRO A 508 -36.93 -1.66 3.21
CA PRO A 508 -37.04 -3.01 2.64
C PRO A 508 -35.81 -3.42 1.83
N HIS A 509 -35.18 -2.48 1.14
CA HIS A 509 -33.98 -2.73 0.35
C HIS A 509 -32.74 -2.90 1.23
N LEU A 510 -32.61 -2.10 2.28
CA LEU A 510 -31.51 -2.19 3.25
C LEU A 510 -31.59 -3.49 4.07
N VAL A 511 -32.78 -3.89 4.49
CA VAL A 511 -33.01 -5.15 5.20
C VAL A 511 -32.76 -6.35 4.29
N GLY A 512 -33.26 -6.32 3.05
CA GLY A 512 -33.10 -7.43 2.11
C GLY A 512 -31.66 -7.70 1.65
N ASN A 513 -30.76 -6.71 1.74
CA ASN A 513 -29.37 -6.81 1.27
C ASN A 513 -28.33 -6.62 2.38
N GLY A 514 -28.76 -6.29 3.59
CA GLY A 514 -27.90 -5.95 4.72
C GLY A 514 -27.74 -7.08 5.74
N ILE A 515 -26.80 -6.90 6.65
CA ILE A 515 -26.54 -7.80 7.78
C ILE A 515 -27.28 -7.40 9.06
N TRP A 516 -27.95 -6.24 9.05
CA TRP A 516 -28.64 -5.64 10.20
C TRP A 516 -30.15 -5.89 10.12
N SER A 517 -30.79 -6.05 11.28
CA SER A 517 -32.26 -6.18 11.36
C SER A 517 -32.94 -4.85 11.00
N GLU A 518 -34.25 -4.89 10.75
CA GLU A 518 -35.05 -3.69 10.49
C GLU A 518 -34.94 -2.68 11.64
N GLU A 519 -34.99 -3.15 12.89
CA GLU A 519 -34.86 -2.32 14.09
C GLU A 519 -33.45 -1.71 14.20
N GLU A 520 -32.41 -2.47 13.86
CA GLU A 520 -31.04 -1.97 13.87
C GLU A 520 -30.83 -0.92 12.77
N TRP A 521 -31.43 -1.09 11.59
CA TRP A 521 -31.44 -0.08 10.54
C TRP A 521 -32.15 1.20 10.99
N VAL A 522 -33.33 1.09 11.60
CA VAL A 522 -34.10 2.23 12.13
C VAL A 522 -33.26 3.00 13.16
N MET A 523 -32.61 2.28 14.08
CA MET A 523 -31.73 2.87 15.08
C MET A 523 -30.53 3.58 14.46
N ARG A 524 -29.82 2.93 13.53
CA ARG A 524 -28.63 3.48 12.86
C ARG A 524 -28.95 4.68 11.98
N LEU A 525 -30.13 4.68 11.35
CA LEU A 525 -30.61 5.82 10.57
C LEU A 525 -31.13 6.96 11.47
N GLY A 526 -31.20 6.76 12.79
CA GLY A 526 -31.57 7.80 13.76
C GLY A 526 -33.07 8.07 13.84
N PHE A 527 -33.91 7.10 13.50
CA PHE A 527 -35.36 7.22 13.60
C PHE A 527 -35.86 6.58 14.89
N ASN A 528 -36.53 7.37 15.73
CA ASN A 528 -37.49 6.82 16.68
C ASN A 528 -38.80 6.65 15.91
N LEU A 529 -39.09 5.44 15.43
CA LEU A 529 -40.37 5.11 14.79
C LEU A 529 -41.54 5.25 15.77
#